data_AF-A0A7W2NDB1-F1
#
_entry.id   AF-A0A7W2NDB1-F1
#
_cell.length_a   1.000
_cell.length_b   1.000
_cell.length_c   1.000
_cell.angle_alpha   90.00
_cell.angle_beta   90.00
_cell.angle_gamma   90.00
#
_symmetry.space_group_name_H-M   'P 1'
#
loop_
_entity.id
_entity.type
_entity.pdbx_description
1 polymer ?
#
loop_
_entity_poly.entity_id
_entity_poly.type
_entity_poly.pdbx_seq_one_letter_code
_entity_poly.pdbx_strand_id
1 'polypeptide(L)'
;MIEGSDNLKDKTAFLFDIIKRYDHYVATTNFKVGLMMSFVGAILLGLTIRVMSITPSSSGCNYLYFAAIFFSTLTIFCSLLAVINLLRAVFPVTKTHDGEKSLIFFGDVANCENGIEGYTEKVGAASPEQLLEDLSKQTFIVAEIINEKFRILKISVRIIIYGVVPLLTVSLLLFIFHGGK
;
A
#
# COMPACT_ATOMS: atom_id res chain seq x y z
N MET A 1 10.37 43.91 -11.55
CA MET A 1 10.67 43.06 -10.37
C MET A 1 9.43 42.42 -9.75
N ILE A 2 8.24 43.04 -9.81
CA ILE A 2 6.97 42.49 -9.26
C ILE A 2 6.51 41.21 -9.99
N GLU A 3 6.68 41.18 -11.32
CA GLU A 3 6.26 40.05 -12.16
C GLU A 3 7.00 38.73 -11.87
N GLY A 4 8.25 38.81 -11.41
CA GLY A 4 9.06 37.66 -11.03
C GLY A 4 8.65 37.05 -9.68
N SER A 5 8.28 37.89 -8.71
CA SER A 5 7.84 37.43 -7.39
C SER A 5 6.44 36.81 -7.41
N ASP A 6 5.55 37.32 -8.27
CA ASP A 6 4.19 36.77 -8.40
C ASP A 6 4.23 35.39 -9.08
N ASN A 7 5.04 35.24 -10.12
CA ASN A 7 5.25 33.95 -10.79
C ASN A 7 5.81 32.87 -9.83
N LEU A 8 6.74 33.25 -8.94
CA LEU A 8 7.32 32.31 -7.97
C LEU A 8 6.29 31.87 -6.91
N LYS A 9 5.43 32.78 -6.46
CA LYS A 9 4.29 32.45 -5.58
C LYS A 9 3.31 31.51 -6.27
N ASP A 10 2.95 31.78 -7.52
CA ASP A 10 2.02 30.95 -8.29
C ASP A 10 2.53 29.53 -8.49
N LYS A 11 3.81 29.38 -8.86
CA LYS A 11 4.45 28.05 -8.99
C LYS A 11 4.49 27.30 -7.67
N THR A 12 4.81 27.99 -6.58
CA THR A 12 4.81 27.42 -5.23
C THR A 12 3.43 26.92 -4.85
N ALA A 13 2.40 27.76 -5.04
CA ALA A 13 1.01 27.41 -4.78
C ALA A 13 0.55 26.20 -5.61
N PHE A 14 0.89 26.18 -6.90
CA PHE A 14 0.61 25.06 -7.79
C PHE A 14 1.22 23.75 -7.28
N LEU A 15 2.50 23.75 -6.91
CA LEU A 15 3.17 22.54 -6.41
C LEU A 15 2.58 22.06 -5.08
N PHE A 16 2.25 22.97 -4.17
CA PHE A 16 1.56 22.62 -2.93
C PHE A 16 0.21 21.95 -3.19
N ASP A 17 -0.57 22.45 -4.15
CA ASP A 17 -1.85 21.84 -4.52
C ASP A 17 -1.68 20.45 -5.15
N ILE A 18 -0.59 20.23 -5.89
CA ILE A 18 -0.24 18.90 -6.41
C ILE A 18 0.13 17.94 -5.27
N ILE A 19 0.97 18.36 -4.32
CA ILE A 19 1.33 17.55 -3.15
C ILE A 19 0.09 17.20 -2.31
N LYS A 20 -0.84 18.14 -2.09
CA LYS A 20 -2.10 17.84 -1.39
C LYS A 20 -2.93 16.77 -2.09
N ARG A 21 -2.97 16.77 -3.43
CA ARG A 21 -3.65 15.70 -4.20
C ARG A 21 -2.96 14.36 -4.02
N TYR A 22 -1.63 14.37 -3.96
CA TYR A 22 -0.82 13.20 -3.71
C TYR A 22 -1.04 12.62 -2.32
N ASP A 23 -1.12 13.44 -1.28
CA ASP A 23 -1.49 13.00 0.08
C ASP A 23 -2.86 12.31 0.09
N HIS A 24 -3.83 12.87 -0.64
CA HIS A 24 -5.13 12.24 -0.81
C HIS A 24 -5.04 10.87 -1.51
N TYR A 25 -4.19 10.72 -2.54
CA TYR A 25 -3.96 9.43 -3.19
C TYR A 25 -3.30 8.41 -2.26
N VAL A 26 -2.37 8.83 -1.39
CA VAL A 26 -1.78 7.95 -0.36
C VAL A 26 -2.85 7.51 0.64
N ALA A 27 -3.64 8.45 1.16
CA ALA A 27 -4.69 8.18 2.14
C ALA A 27 -5.74 7.20 1.58
N THR A 28 -6.22 7.44 0.36
CA THR A 28 -7.20 6.55 -0.29
C THR A 28 -6.61 5.18 -0.64
N THR A 29 -5.32 5.11 -0.99
CA THR A 29 -4.61 3.84 -1.19
C THR A 29 -4.55 3.03 0.10
N ASN A 30 -4.14 3.65 1.21
CA ASN A 30 -4.07 3.00 2.52
C ASN A 30 -5.45 2.52 2.97
N PHE A 31 -6.51 3.32 2.73
CA PHE A 31 -7.88 2.92 3.01
C PHE A 31 -8.30 1.68 2.20
N LYS A 32 -8.03 1.66 0.88
CA LYS A 32 -8.30 0.48 0.04
C LYS A 32 -7.54 -0.75 0.50
N VAL A 33 -6.28 -0.59 0.91
CA VAL A 33 -5.49 -1.68 1.48
C VAL A 33 -6.13 -2.21 2.76
N GLY A 34 -6.59 -1.33 3.66
CA GLY A 34 -7.30 -1.72 4.87
C GLY A 34 -8.53 -2.59 4.58
N LEU A 35 -9.40 -2.14 3.66
CA LEU A 35 -10.57 -2.92 3.23
C LEU A 35 -10.20 -4.30 2.66
N MET A 36 -9.19 -4.35 1.80
CA MET A 36 -8.72 -5.61 1.20
C MET A 36 -8.09 -6.54 2.23
N MET A 37 -7.32 -6.01 3.19
CA MET A 37 -6.76 -6.78 4.29
C MET A 37 -7.86 -7.38 5.18
N SER A 38 -8.91 -6.62 5.49
CA SER A 38 -10.06 -7.15 6.24
C SER A 38 -10.76 -8.29 5.50
N PHE A 39 -11.00 -8.12 4.19
CA PHE A 39 -11.60 -9.16 3.35
C PHE A 39 -10.75 -10.44 3.32
N VAL A 40 -9.45 -10.31 3.04
CA VAL A 40 -8.55 -11.47 2.96
C VAL A 40 -8.32 -12.09 4.34
N GLY A 41 -8.28 -11.30 5.41
CA GLY A 41 -8.18 -11.78 6.80
C GLY A 41 -9.39 -12.62 7.21
N ALA A 42 -10.60 -12.21 6.83
CA ALA A 42 -11.81 -13.00 7.07
C ALA A 42 -11.77 -14.35 6.33
N ILE A 43 -11.28 -14.37 5.09
CA ILE A 43 -11.10 -15.59 4.31
C ILE A 43 -10.09 -16.52 4.98
N LEU A 44 -8.92 -16.00 5.37
CA LEU A 44 -7.88 -16.78 6.03
C LEU A 44 -8.41 -17.43 7.31
N LEU A 45 -9.08 -16.66 8.16
CA LEU A 45 -9.64 -17.18 9.41
C LEU A 45 -10.74 -18.21 9.15
N GLY A 46 -11.76 -17.84 8.35
CA GLY A 46 -12.92 -18.68 8.09
C GLY A 46 -12.56 -20.00 7.42
N LEU A 47 -11.67 -19.95 6.41
CA LEU A 47 -11.25 -21.15 5.68
C LEU A 47 -10.33 -22.04 6.53
N THR A 48 -9.46 -21.45 7.35
CA THR A 48 -8.60 -22.23 8.28
C THR A 48 -9.45 -22.99 9.30
N ILE A 49 -10.42 -22.33 9.94
CA ILE A 49 -11.35 -22.98 10.89
C ILE A 49 -12.12 -24.10 10.18
N ARG A 50 -12.64 -23.83 8.98
CA ARG A 50 -13.39 -24.82 8.21
C ARG A 50 -12.53 -26.03 7.89
N VAL A 51 -11.30 -25.83 7.40
CA VAL A 51 -10.37 -26.91 7.07
C VAL A 51 -10.00 -27.75 8.30
N MET A 52 -9.76 -27.12 9.46
CA MET A 52 -9.48 -27.83 10.72
C MET A 52 -10.68 -28.64 11.24
N SER A 53 -11.91 -28.24 10.88
CA SER A 53 -13.13 -28.90 11.34
C SER A 53 -13.57 -30.07 10.45
N ILE A 54 -12.91 -30.27 9.31
CA ILE A 54 -13.21 -31.36 8.39
C ILE A 54 -12.71 -32.67 9.01
N THR A 55 -13.62 -33.63 9.21
CA THR A 55 -13.26 -34.98 9.64
C THR A 55 -13.02 -35.88 8.42
N PRO A 56 -12.02 -36.78 8.46
CA PRO A 56 -11.81 -37.74 7.37
C PRO A 56 -13.04 -38.62 7.19
N SER A 57 -13.57 -38.73 5.96
CA SER A 57 -14.68 -39.65 5.72
C SER A 57 -14.19 -41.09 5.91
N SER A 58 -14.89 -41.87 6.74
CA SER A 58 -14.56 -43.27 7.06
C SER A 58 -14.75 -44.25 5.91
N SER A 59 -15.14 -43.79 4.72
CA SER A 59 -15.42 -44.61 3.53
C SER A 59 -14.55 -44.20 2.34
N GLY A 60 -13.54 -45.02 2.02
CA GLY A 60 -12.81 -45.02 0.73
C GLY A 60 -12.13 -43.70 0.30
N CYS A 61 -11.57 -43.71 -0.92
CA CYS A 61 -10.92 -42.53 -1.52
C CYS A 61 -11.96 -41.48 -1.91
N ASN A 62 -12.19 -40.51 -1.04
CA ASN A 62 -13.15 -39.42 -1.28
C ASN A 62 -12.48 -38.27 -2.05
N TYR A 63 -12.56 -38.32 -3.38
CA TYR A 63 -11.96 -37.31 -4.26
C TYR A 63 -12.46 -35.88 -3.97
N LEU A 64 -13.71 -35.71 -3.55
CA LEU A 64 -14.27 -34.39 -3.19
C LEU A 64 -13.63 -33.82 -1.92
N TYR A 65 -13.35 -34.69 -0.93
CA TYR A 65 -12.65 -34.30 0.29
C TYR A 65 -11.25 -33.76 -0.02
N PHE A 66 -10.47 -34.51 -0.80
CA PHE A 66 -9.11 -34.09 -1.17
C PHE A 66 -9.12 -32.84 -2.04
N ALA A 67 -10.09 -32.71 -2.96
CA ALA A 67 -10.28 -31.49 -3.73
C ALA A 67 -10.58 -30.28 -2.83
N ALA A 68 -11.50 -30.42 -1.85
CA ALA A 68 -11.87 -29.34 -0.95
C ALA A 68 -10.68 -28.83 -0.13
N ILE A 69 -9.84 -29.75 0.39
CA ILE A 69 -8.60 -29.39 1.09
C ILE A 69 -7.63 -28.70 0.13
N PHE A 70 -7.39 -29.28 -1.06
CA PHE A 70 -6.45 -28.72 -2.03
C PHE A 70 -6.81 -27.28 -2.44
N PHE A 71 -8.05 -27.03 -2.85
CA PHE A 71 -8.50 -25.68 -3.23
C PHE A 71 -8.48 -24.71 -2.04
N SER A 72 -8.76 -25.20 -0.83
CA SER A 72 -8.71 -24.36 0.37
C SER A 72 -7.28 -23.97 0.74
N THR A 73 -6.33 -24.90 0.68
CA THR A 73 -4.91 -24.63 0.88
C THR A 73 -4.39 -23.65 -0.18
N LEU A 74 -4.79 -23.81 -1.43
CA LEU A 74 -4.40 -22.89 -2.50
C LEU A 74 -5.00 -21.49 -2.30
N THR A 75 -6.26 -21.40 -1.86
CA THR A 75 -6.91 -20.13 -1.50
C THR A 75 -6.17 -19.41 -0.37
N ILE A 76 -5.79 -20.14 0.69
CA ILE A 76 -5.00 -19.60 1.81
C ILE A 76 -3.64 -19.11 1.31
N PHE A 77 -2.95 -19.89 0.48
CA PHE A 77 -1.67 -19.51 -0.08
C PHE A 77 -1.75 -18.22 -0.91
N CYS A 78 -2.71 -18.13 -1.85
CA CYS A 78 -2.94 -16.91 -2.63
C CYS A 78 -3.32 -15.71 -1.74
N SER A 79 -4.10 -15.95 -0.70
CA SER A 79 -4.48 -14.93 0.29
C SER A 79 -3.27 -14.36 1.02
N LEU A 80 -2.34 -15.22 1.45
CA LEU A 80 -1.08 -14.79 2.08
C LEU A 80 -0.20 -13.96 1.12
N LEU A 81 -0.10 -14.37 -0.14
CA LEU A 81 0.62 -13.59 -1.16
C LEU A 81 -0.01 -12.21 -1.37
N ALA A 82 -1.35 -12.12 -1.37
CA ALA A 82 -2.05 -10.84 -1.44
C ALA A 82 -1.74 -9.96 -0.22
N VAL A 83 -1.79 -10.53 0.99
CA VAL A 83 -1.46 -9.82 2.25
C VAL A 83 -0.04 -9.27 2.23
N ILE A 84 0.95 -10.05 1.81
CA ILE A 84 2.35 -9.59 1.71
C ILE A 84 2.45 -8.36 0.80
N ASN A 85 1.79 -8.37 -0.36
CA ASN A 85 1.80 -7.22 -1.26
C ASN A 85 1.02 -6.03 -0.69
N LEU A 86 -0.09 -6.25 0.01
CA LEU A 86 -0.83 -5.18 0.70
C LEU A 86 0.02 -4.51 1.78
N LEU A 87 0.72 -5.30 2.61
CA LEU A 87 1.65 -4.78 3.62
C LEU A 87 2.78 -3.97 3.00
N ARG A 88 3.37 -4.45 1.89
CA ARG A 88 4.37 -3.70 1.13
C ARG A 88 3.85 -2.37 0.60
N ALA A 89 2.57 -2.30 0.19
CA ALA A 89 1.97 -1.07 -0.31
C ALA A 89 1.76 -0.03 0.81
N VAL A 90 1.46 -0.43 2.04
CA VAL A 90 1.26 0.50 3.17
C VAL A 90 2.54 0.87 3.89
N PHE A 91 3.59 0.04 3.80
CA PHE A 91 4.84 0.31 4.49
C PHE A 91 5.38 1.71 4.13
N PRO A 92 5.85 2.49 5.13
CA PRO A 92 6.36 3.83 4.89
C PRO A 92 7.61 3.77 4.01
N VAL A 93 7.66 4.67 3.02
CA VAL A 93 8.81 4.81 2.12
C VAL A 93 9.43 6.16 2.42
N THR A 94 10.63 6.15 2.97
CA THR A 94 11.42 7.36 3.29
C THR A 94 12.56 7.49 2.30
N LYS A 95 12.23 7.65 1.02
CA LYS A 95 13.23 7.89 -0.03
C LYS A 95 13.77 9.32 0.12
N THR A 96 15.07 9.43 0.27
CA THR A 96 15.84 10.65 0.02
C THR A 96 16.69 10.42 -1.22
N HIS A 97 16.70 11.35 -2.18
CA HIS A 97 17.68 11.28 -3.26
C HIS A 97 19.03 11.78 -2.74
N ASP A 98 20.11 11.10 -3.12
CA ASP A 98 21.46 11.36 -2.62
C ASP A 98 21.91 12.79 -2.94
N GLY A 99 22.52 13.46 -1.94
CA GLY A 99 23.22 14.73 -2.09
C GLY A 99 22.75 15.80 -1.11
N GLU A 100 21.56 16.36 -1.32
CA GLU A 100 21.09 17.55 -0.61
C GLU A 100 19.94 17.23 0.37
N LYS A 101 20.08 17.73 1.60
CA LYS A 101 19.04 17.66 2.63
C LYS A 101 17.90 18.60 2.26
N SER A 102 16.67 18.07 2.25
CA SER A 102 15.47 18.86 2.01
C SER A 102 15.07 19.63 3.26
N LEU A 103 14.59 20.87 3.06
CA LEU A 103 13.99 21.69 4.10
C LEU A 103 12.49 21.37 4.28
N ILE A 104 11.92 20.53 3.42
CA ILE A 104 10.48 20.17 3.45
C ILE A 104 10.30 18.72 3.92
N PHE A 105 11.18 17.80 3.52
CA PHE A 105 11.05 16.40 3.88
C PHE A 105 11.20 16.20 5.39
N PHE A 106 10.17 15.67 6.04
CA PHE A 106 10.13 15.52 7.50
C PHE A 106 11.33 14.75 8.07
N GLY A 107 11.86 13.77 7.34
CA GLY A 107 13.01 12.98 7.79
C GLY A 107 14.30 13.79 7.83
N ASP A 108 14.48 14.72 6.90
CA ASP A 108 15.65 15.61 6.89
C ASP A 108 15.48 16.76 7.89
N VAL A 109 14.26 17.32 8.01
CA VAL A 109 13.93 18.34 9.01
C VAL A 109 14.15 17.80 10.43
N ALA A 110 13.66 16.61 10.74
CA ALA A 110 13.82 15.99 12.06
C ALA A 110 15.27 15.64 12.40
N ASN A 111 16.11 15.42 11.38
CA ASN A 111 17.54 15.10 11.54
C ASN A 111 18.44 16.28 11.16
N CYS A 112 17.93 17.51 11.18
CA CYS A 112 18.73 18.68 10.86
C CYS A 112 19.84 18.89 11.90
N GLU A 113 21.05 19.18 11.42
CA GLU A 113 22.17 19.60 12.26
C GLU A 113 21.78 20.81 13.11
N ASN A 114 22.25 20.86 14.35
CA ASN A 114 21.88 21.87 15.36
C ASN A 114 20.37 21.95 15.65
N GLY A 115 19.60 20.92 15.30
CA GLY A 115 18.19 20.78 15.65
C GLY A 115 17.32 21.94 15.15
N ILE A 116 16.45 22.45 16.03
CA ILE A 116 15.49 23.52 15.71
C ILE A 116 16.20 24.80 15.27
N GLU A 117 17.31 25.15 15.94
CA GLU A 117 18.07 26.36 15.64
C GLU A 117 18.71 26.28 14.25
N GLY A 118 19.37 25.16 13.93
CA GLY A 118 19.96 24.95 12.61
C GLY A 118 18.92 24.89 11.49
N TYR A 119 17.74 24.29 11.74
CA TYR A 119 16.66 24.30 10.77
C TYR A 119 16.12 25.72 10.54
N THR A 120 15.91 26.49 11.60
CA THR A 120 15.45 27.89 11.52
C THR A 120 16.43 28.76 10.74
N GLU A 121 17.73 28.60 10.99
CA GLU A 121 18.79 29.29 10.25
C GLU A 121 18.78 28.92 8.76
N LYS A 122 18.73 27.62 8.43
CA LYS A 122 18.71 27.14 7.04
C LYS A 122 17.49 27.63 6.27
N VAL A 123 16.30 27.61 6.89
CA VAL A 123 15.08 28.15 6.28
C VAL A 123 15.17 29.67 6.10
N GLY A 124 15.70 30.40 7.08
CA GLY A 124 15.89 31.84 6.99
C GLY A 124 16.92 32.27 5.95
N ALA A 125 17.94 31.45 5.70
CA ALA A 125 18.98 31.68 4.70
C ALA A 125 18.59 31.24 3.28
N ALA A 126 17.59 30.35 3.14
CA ALA A 126 17.18 29.83 1.84
C ALA A 126 16.50 30.91 0.98
N SER A 127 16.91 31.00 -0.29
CA SER A 127 16.24 31.86 -1.25
C SER A 127 14.88 31.29 -1.65
N PRO A 128 13.92 32.12 -2.12
CA PRO A 128 12.64 31.63 -2.63
C PRO A 128 12.80 30.61 -3.77
N GLU A 129 13.81 30.77 -4.61
CA GLU A 129 14.13 29.85 -5.70
C GLU A 129 14.62 28.50 -5.19
N GLN A 130 15.45 28.47 -4.14
CA GLN A 130 15.91 27.23 -3.50
C GLN A 130 14.74 26.47 -2.86
N LEU A 131 13.82 27.18 -2.21
CA LEU A 131 12.61 26.57 -1.64
C LEU A 131 11.69 26.03 -2.73
N LEU A 132 11.55 26.74 -3.86
CA LEU A 132 10.78 26.28 -5.01
C LEU A 132 11.42 25.02 -5.64
N GLU A 133 12.75 24.98 -5.73
CA GLU A 133 13.49 23.83 -6.24
C GLU A 133 13.30 22.61 -5.33
N ASP A 134 13.46 22.76 -4.02
CA ASP A 134 13.21 21.69 -3.04
C ASP A 134 11.76 21.20 -3.12
N LEU A 135 10.79 22.11 -3.18
CA LEU A 135 9.37 21.76 -3.33
C LEU A 135 9.10 20.97 -4.63
N SER A 136 9.79 21.33 -5.72
CA SER A 136 9.70 20.61 -6.99
C SER A 136 10.29 19.20 -6.88
N LYS A 137 11.47 19.07 -6.25
CA LYS A 137 12.12 17.78 -5.95
C LYS A 137 11.20 16.90 -5.09
N GLN A 138 10.62 17.44 -4.02
CA GLN A 138 9.67 16.72 -3.16
C GLN A 138 8.41 16.29 -3.91
N THR A 139 7.85 17.15 -4.76
CA THR A 139 6.69 16.81 -5.59
C THR A 139 6.97 15.59 -6.46
N PHE A 140 8.16 15.53 -7.09
CA PHE A 140 8.59 14.38 -7.89
C PHE A 140 8.75 13.11 -7.04
N ILE A 141 9.44 13.21 -5.90
CA ILE A 141 9.68 12.08 -4.97
C ILE A 141 8.34 11.47 -4.51
N VAL A 142 7.40 12.31 -4.08
CA VAL A 142 6.08 11.84 -3.63
C VAL A 142 5.32 11.16 -4.77
N ALA A 143 5.43 11.68 -6.00
CA ALA A 143 4.83 11.03 -7.17
C ALA A 143 5.42 9.62 -7.42
N GLU A 144 6.74 9.46 -7.31
CA GLU A 144 7.40 8.15 -7.41
C GLU A 144 6.91 7.17 -6.34
N ILE A 145 6.80 7.64 -5.09
CA ILE A 145 6.30 6.83 -3.96
C ILE A 145 4.86 6.35 -4.25
N ILE A 146 3.98 7.23 -4.71
CA ILE A 146 2.59 6.89 -5.04
C ILE A 146 2.53 5.90 -6.19
N ASN A 147 3.32 6.13 -7.25
CA ASN A 147 3.36 5.23 -8.40
C ASN A 147 3.77 3.82 -7.98
N GLU A 148 4.77 3.70 -7.10
CA GLU A 148 5.19 2.41 -6.57
C GLU A 148 4.11 1.74 -5.72
N LYS A 149 3.45 2.49 -4.83
CA LYS A 149 2.32 1.99 -4.03
C LYS A 149 1.19 1.47 -4.92
N PHE A 150 0.84 2.20 -5.99
CA PHE A 150 -0.15 1.74 -6.96
C PHE A 150 0.30 0.51 -7.74
N ARG A 151 1.58 0.41 -8.12
CA ARG A 151 2.12 -0.78 -8.81
C ARG A 151 1.95 -2.03 -7.95
N ILE A 152 2.35 -1.96 -6.69
CA ILE A 152 2.23 -3.07 -5.73
C ILE A 152 0.75 -3.38 -5.43
N LEU A 153 -0.09 -2.36 -5.24
CA LEU A 153 -1.53 -2.55 -5.02
C LEU A 153 -2.18 -3.29 -6.19
N LYS A 154 -1.86 -2.94 -7.45
CA LYS A 154 -2.39 -3.61 -8.63
C LYS A 154 -2.01 -5.10 -8.67
N ILE A 155 -0.83 -5.47 -8.18
CA ILE A 155 -0.41 -6.87 -8.08
C ILE A 155 -1.31 -7.60 -7.07
N SER A 156 -1.49 -7.03 -5.88
CA SER A 156 -2.36 -7.65 -4.86
C SER A 156 -3.80 -7.79 -5.34
N VAL A 157 -4.37 -6.75 -5.95
CA VAL A 157 -5.73 -6.78 -6.51
C VAL A 157 -5.87 -7.89 -7.56
N ARG A 158 -4.88 -8.09 -8.43
CA ARG A 158 -4.90 -9.19 -9.40
C ARG A 158 -4.88 -10.56 -8.72
N ILE A 159 -4.08 -10.75 -7.67
CA ILE A 159 -4.07 -11.99 -6.89
C ILE A 159 -5.44 -12.23 -6.24
N ILE A 160 -6.08 -11.19 -5.71
CA ILE A 160 -7.40 -11.31 -5.10
C ILE A 160 -8.46 -11.69 -6.14
N ILE A 161 -8.54 -10.96 -7.26
CA ILE A 161 -9.58 -11.14 -8.29
C ILE A 161 -9.41 -12.46 -9.03
N TYR A 162 -8.20 -12.83 -9.42
CA TYR A 162 -7.95 -14.00 -10.28
C TYR A 162 -7.49 -15.24 -9.52
N GLY A 163 -7.00 -15.08 -8.29
CA GLY A 163 -6.59 -16.18 -7.42
C GLY A 163 -7.62 -16.42 -6.31
N VAL A 164 -7.74 -15.49 -5.37
CA VAL A 164 -8.51 -15.71 -4.14
C VAL A 164 -10.00 -15.92 -4.42
N VAL A 165 -10.65 -15.05 -5.18
CA VAL A 165 -12.11 -15.10 -5.39
C VAL A 165 -12.55 -16.39 -6.11
N PRO A 166 -11.94 -16.81 -7.25
CA PRO A 166 -12.33 -18.05 -7.91
C PRO A 166 -12.06 -19.29 -7.07
N LEU A 167 -10.89 -19.36 -6.42
CA LEU A 167 -10.52 -20.50 -5.58
C LEU A 167 -11.44 -20.62 -4.36
N LEU A 168 -11.73 -19.49 -3.70
CA LEU A 168 -12.70 -19.44 -2.61
C LEU A 168 -14.08 -19.92 -3.07
N THR A 169 -14.53 -19.48 -4.24
CA THR A 169 -15.81 -19.91 -4.81
C THR A 169 -15.86 -21.43 -4.97
N VAL A 170 -14.82 -22.03 -5.54
CA VAL A 170 -14.71 -23.49 -5.68
C VAL A 170 -14.68 -24.18 -4.32
N SER A 171 -13.88 -23.70 -3.36
CA SER A 171 -13.81 -24.25 -2.00
C SER A 171 -15.18 -24.23 -1.31
N LEU A 172 -15.92 -23.11 -1.40
CA LEU A 172 -17.25 -22.99 -0.80
C LEU A 172 -18.26 -23.94 -1.46
N LEU A 173 -18.26 -24.05 -2.79
CA LEU A 173 -19.13 -25.00 -3.50
C LEU A 173 -18.82 -26.44 -3.08
N LEU A 174 -17.54 -26.82 -3.01
CA LEU A 174 -17.14 -28.15 -2.53
C LEU A 174 -17.61 -28.41 -1.11
N PHE A 175 -17.54 -27.42 -0.22
CA PHE A 175 -18.07 -27.56 1.14
C PHE A 175 -19.59 -27.63 1.23
N ILE A 176 -20.32 -26.97 0.34
CA ILE A 176 -21.78 -27.09 0.28
C ILE A 176 -22.18 -28.48 -0.20
N PHE A 177 -21.55 -28.99 -1.26
CA PHE A 177 -21.88 -30.31 -1.82
C PHE A 177 -21.38 -31.47 -0.97
N HIS A 178 -20.25 -31.33 -0.26
CA HIS A 178 -19.68 -32.37 0.59
C HIS A 178 -20.11 -32.27 2.06
N GLY A 179 -20.20 -31.06 2.61
CA GLY A 179 -20.50 -30.79 4.02
C GLY A 179 -21.99 -30.63 4.35
N GLY A 180 -22.88 -30.90 3.39
CA GLY A 180 -24.33 -31.04 3.60
C GLY A 180 -24.76 -32.42 4.13
N LYS A 181 -23.83 -33.21 4.68
CA LYS A 181 -24.08 -34.48 5.38
C LYS A 181 -23.33 -34.51 6.69
#